data_AF-A0A7S0C2F5-F1
#
_entry.id   AF-A0A7S0C2F5-F1
#
_cell.length_a   1.000
_cell.length_b   1.000
_cell.length_c   1.000
_cell.angle_alpha   90.00
_cell.angle_beta   90.00
_cell.angle_gamma   90.00
#
_symmetry.space_group_name_H-M   'P 1'
#
loop_
_entity.id
_entity.type
_entity.pdbx_description
1 polymer ?
#
loop_
_entity_poly.entity_id
_entity_poly.type
_entity_poly.pdbx_seq_one_letter_code
_entity_poly.pdbx_strand_id
1 'polypeptide(L)'
;MDPSDVVSAKSQRLDASAAALVARRTYGFQSIDGTRMGWSSPSLTKLLQTLTSLHDDHSHTFCVSSFYPFRLLFSPEDSMTVSERIDVFGGTICLNPTWTPTQWLDVLQAVTPASMDALSRNQTVLSRGLETLHSDTTGWLPNNTRIIRGYSCSSAEYHGCVLRMVSYTHLLESDDVGFVRNDTQTPASRNTPTTEDGTISIVIESPQSCRRAVVTAQGSIRVGSGMDGHDIGSGVKQRYHQAAAANRDETRKLDQVSVGFASVQNRFRLERIRKMEHSIVTTDQIRDCLDRLLELGDIHEHEHEH
;
A
#
# COMPACT_ATOMS: atom_id res chain seq x y z
N MET A 1 -29.32 -10.17 -16.36
CA MET A 1 -29.14 -8.97 -15.53
C MET A 1 -29.99 -7.89 -16.17
N ASP A 2 -30.98 -7.36 -15.45
CA ASP A 2 -31.95 -6.41 -16.02
C ASP A 2 -31.27 -5.04 -16.24
N PRO A 3 -31.44 -4.38 -17.40
CA PRO A 3 -30.99 -3.00 -17.61
C PRO A 3 -31.40 -2.03 -16.51
N SER A 4 -32.56 -2.22 -15.87
CA SER A 4 -33.01 -1.37 -14.75
C SER A 4 -32.10 -1.49 -13.53
N ASP A 5 -31.57 -2.68 -13.25
CA ASP A 5 -30.70 -2.94 -12.10
C ASP A 5 -29.35 -2.23 -12.28
N VAL A 6 -28.85 -2.18 -13.52
CA VAL A 6 -27.60 -1.50 -13.86
C VAL A 6 -27.73 0.02 -13.67
N VAL A 7 -28.86 0.61 -14.08
CA VAL A 7 -29.13 2.04 -13.91
C VAL A 7 -29.29 2.40 -12.43
N SER A 8 -30.05 1.59 -11.68
CA SER A 8 -30.22 1.75 -10.23
C SER A 8 -28.89 1.67 -9.49
N ALA A 9 -28.07 0.65 -9.77
CA ALA A 9 -26.74 0.51 -9.16
C ALA A 9 -25.82 1.68 -9.50
N LYS A 10 -25.89 2.23 -10.72
CA LYS A 10 -25.12 3.42 -11.10
C LYS A 10 -25.56 4.65 -10.31
N SER A 11 -26.86 4.88 -10.13
CA SER A 11 -27.39 5.98 -9.32
C SER A 11 -26.91 5.88 -7.87
N GLN A 12 -27.04 4.70 -7.26
CA GLN A 12 -26.64 4.50 -5.86
C GLN A 12 -25.15 4.77 -5.63
N ARG A 13 -24.29 4.41 -6.60
CA ARG A 13 -22.85 4.71 -6.55
C ARG A 13 -22.55 6.21 -6.63
N LEU A 14 -23.33 6.94 -7.44
CA LEU A 14 -23.22 8.40 -7.52
C LEU A 14 -23.63 9.05 -6.20
N ASP A 15 -24.72 8.60 -5.59
CA ASP A 15 -25.19 9.11 -4.30
C ASP A 15 -24.16 8.88 -3.19
N ALA A 16 -23.56 7.68 -3.13
CA ALA A 16 -22.51 7.38 -2.15
C ALA A 16 -21.26 8.26 -2.35
N SER A 17 -20.88 8.49 -3.62
CA SER A 17 -19.75 9.36 -3.96
C SER A 17 -20.02 10.82 -3.59
N ALA A 18 -21.25 11.30 -3.82
CA ALA A 18 -21.68 12.63 -3.45
C ALA A 18 -21.69 12.81 -1.92
N ALA A 19 -22.26 11.85 -1.18
CA ALA A 19 -22.27 11.86 0.28
C ALA A 19 -20.84 11.86 0.87
N ALA A 20 -19.93 11.08 0.28
CA ALA A 20 -18.53 11.06 0.69
C ALA A 20 -17.83 12.40 0.45
N LEU A 21 -18.12 13.05 -0.68
CA LEU A 21 -17.58 14.38 -0.99
C LEU A 21 -18.10 15.45 -0.02
N VAL A 22 -19.39 15.40 0.33
CA VAL A 22 -20.01 16.31 1.31
C VAL A 22 -19.35 16.11 2.67
N ALA A 23 -19.39 14.90 3.23
CA ALA A 23 -18.80 14.60 4.53
C ALA A 23 -17.30 14.99 4.59
N ARG A 24 -16.54 14.71 3.52
CA ARG A 24 -15.12 15.08 3.43
C ARG A 24 -14.92 16.60 3.52
N ARG A 25 -15.75 17.39 2.83
CA ARG A 25 -15.65 18.85 2.84
C ARG A 25 -16.11 19.44 4.16
N THR A 26 -17.21 18.93 4.71
CA THR A 26 -17.78 19.38 5.98
C THR A 26 -16.76 19.26 7.11
N TYR A 27 -16.10 18.11 7.24
CA TYR A 27 -15.08 17.90 8.27
C TYR A 27 -13.66 18.34 7.87
N GLY A 28 -13.41 18.60 6.59
CA GLY A 28 -12.07 18.89 6.08
C GLY A 28 -11.11 17.69 6.08
N PHE A 29 -11.59 16.45 6.00
CA PHE A 29 -10.71 15.29 5.87
C PHE A 29 -9.94 15.30 4.55
N GLN A 30 -8.72 14.75 4.52
CA GLN A 30 -7.97 14.55 3.28
C GLN A 30 -8.72 13.60 2.34
N SER A 31 -9.21 12.47 2.88
CA SER A 31 -10.04 11.50 2.18
C SER A 31 -10.91 10.72 3.16
N ILE A 32 -11.96 10.06 2.63
CA ILE A 32 -12.79 9.11 3.38
C ILE A 32 -12.72 7.77 2.63
N ASP A 33 -12.27 6.71 3.31
CA ASP A 33 -12.28 5.35 2.78
C ASP A 33 -13.40 4.54 3.45
N GLY A 34 -14.42 4.21 2.65
CA GLY A 34 -15.51 3.31 3.04
C GLY A 34 -15.72 2.16 2.04
N THR A 35 -14.88 2.06 1.00
CA THR A 35 -15.10 1.12 -0.11
C THR A 35 -14.50 -0.25 0.14
N ARG A 36 -13.52 -0.35 1.05
CA ARG A 36 -12.85 -1.62 1.39
C ARG A 36 -13.69 -2.57 2.25
N MET A 37 -14.87 -2.14 2.68
CA MET A 37 -15.73 -2.86 3.62
C MET A 37 -16.74 -3.80 2.94
N GLY A 38 -16.77 -3.85 1.60
CA GLY A 38 -17.75 -4.67 0.86
C GLY A 38 -19.19 -4.19 1.00
N TRP A 39 -19.37 -2.92 1.36
CA TRP A 39 -20.69 -2.36 1.64
C TRP A 39 -21.50 -2.01 0.41
N SER A 40 -22.81 -2.14 0.54
CA SER A 40 -23.73 -1.60 -0.47
C SER A 40 -23.64 -0.06 -0.50
N SER A 41 -23.71 0.52 -1.69
CA SER A 41 -23.68 1.98 -1.84
C SER A 41 -24.77 2.69 -1.02
N PRO A 42 -26.03 2.20 -0.93
CA PRO A 42 -27.05 2.80 -0.08
C PRO A 42 -26.69 2.82 1.42
N SER A 43 -26.09 1.74 1.95
CA SER A 43 -25.66 1.68 3.35
C SER A 43 -24.58 2.72 3.64
N LEU A 44 -23.61 2.86 2.72
CA LEU A 44 -22.55 3.85 2.83
C LEU A 44 -23.11 5.29 2.76
N THR A 45 -24.04 5.56 1.85
CA THR A 45 -24.71 6.88 1.76
C THR A 45 -25.38 7.25 3.08
N LYS A 46 -26.16 6.34 3.68
CA LYS A 46 -26.84 6.59 4.96
C LYS A 46 -25.84 6.88 6.08
N LEU A 47 -24.78 6.07 6.18
CA LEU A 47 -23.72 6.28 7.16
C LEU A 47 -23.10 7.67 7.07
N LEU A 48 -22.75 8.10 5.86
CA LEU A 48 -22.11 9.39 5.60
C LEU A 48 -23.08 10.57 5.83
N GLN A 49 -24.36 10.38 5.54
CA GLN A 49 -25.41 11.34 5.89
C GLN A 49 -25.53 11.49 7.41
N THR A 50 -25.59 10.38 8.16
CA THR A 50 -25.60 10.40 9.63
C THR A 50 -24.36 11.10 10.20
N LEU A 51 -23.18 10.84 9.63
CA LEU A 51 -21.95 11.54 10.00
C LEU A 51 -22.07 13.05 9.71
N THR A 52 -22.64 13.45 8.57
CA THR A 52 -22.82 14.88 8.24
C THR A 52 -23.79 15.56 9.21
N SER A 53 -24.92 14.92 9.53
CA SER A 53 -25.86 15.44 10.53
C SER A 53 -25.22 15.58 11.91
N LEU A 54 -24.35 14.63 12.30
CA LEU A 54 -23.60 14.72 13.56
C LEU A 54 -22.73 15.99 13.60
N HIS A 55 -22.11 16.37 12.49
CA HIS A 55 -21.36 17.63 12.39
C HIS A 55 -22.24 18.85 12.56
N ASP A 56 -23.37 18.89 11.86
CA ASP A 56 -24.29 20.03 11.91
C ASP A 56 -24.76 20.29 13.35
N ASP A 57 -25.02 19.22 14.10
CA ASP A 57 -25.48 19.28 15.48
C ASP A 57 -24.35 19.60 16.49
N HIS A 58 -23.14 19.08 16.28
CA HIS A 58 -22.08 19.07 17.31
C HIS A 58 -20.75 19.73 16.91
N SER A 59 -20.65 20.38 15.76
CA SER A 59 -19.38 20.96 15.27
C SER A 59 -18.71 21.92 16.24
N HIS A 60 -19.49 22.67 17.01
CA HIS A 60 -19.01 23.59 18.05
C HIS A 60 -18.24 22.91 19.20
N THR A 61 -18.34 21.59 19.32
CA THR A 61 -17.65 20.81 20.37
C THR A 61 -16.28 20.30 19.96
N PHE A 62 -15.92 20.38 18.66
CA PHE A 62 -14.63 19.90 18.19
C PHE A 62 -13.49 20.83 18.62
N CYS A 63 -12.35 20.25 19.01
CA CYS A 63 -11.15 21.01 19.35
C CYS A 63 -10.40 21.55 18.13
N VAL A 64 -10.81 21.17 16.92
CA VAL A 64 -10.21 21.58 15.64
C VAL A 64 -11.29 22.04 14.67
N SER A 65 -10.96 23.04 13.86
CA SER A 65 -11.87 23.57 12.82
C SER A 65 -11.81 22.78 11.51
N SER A 66 -10.79 21.94 11.34
CA SER A 66 -10.60 21.06 10.19
C SER A 66 -9.77 19.86 10.62
N PHE A 67 -10.12 18.69 10.10
CA PHE A 67 -9.38 17.45 10.36
C PHE A 67 -8.24 17.21 9.35
N TYR A 68 -7.97 18.11 8.41
CA TYR A 68 -6.85 17.96 7.46
C TYR A 68 -5.48 18.01 8.17
N PRO A 69 -4.56 17.05 7.98
CA PRO A 69 -4.51 16.08 6.89
C PRO A 69 -4.97 14.66 7.23
N PHE A 70 -5.74 14.44 8.30
CA PHE A 70 -6.27 13.11 8.60
C PHE A 70 -7.21 12.59 7.51
N ARG A 71 -7.18 11.28 7.31
CA ARG A 71 -8.14 10.51 6.53
C ARG A 71 -9.11 9.82 7.47
N LEU A 72 -10.36 9.70 7.06
CA LEU A 72 -11.35 8.92 7.78
C LEU A 72 -11.40 7.50 7.20
N LEU A 73 -11.34 6.49 8.08
CA LEU A 73 -11.50 5.09 7.73
C LEU A 73 -12.63 4.50 8.57
N PHE A 74 -13.55 3.78 7.93
CA PHE A 74 -14.50 2.93 8.66
C PHE A 74 -13.91 1.54 8.83
N SER A 75 -13.82 1.07 10.08
CA SER A 75 -13.27 -0.26 10.43
C SER A 75 -14.10 -0.90 11.54
N PRO A 76 -14.53 -2.17 11.41
CA PRO A 76 -15.40 -2.84 12.39
C PRO A 76 -14.65 -3.34 13.63
N GLU A 77 -13.36 -3.02 13.75
CA GLU A 77 -12.52 -3.47 14.86
C GLU A 77 -12.95 -2.80 16.16
N ASP A 78 -13.52 -3.56 17.10
CA ASP A 78 -14.05 -3.04 18.37
C ASP A 78 -13.01 -2.95 19.49
N SER A 79 -11.88 -3.65 19.38
CA SER A 79 -10.85 -3.71 20.43
C SER A 79 -10.05 -2.42 20.62
N MET A 80 -10.13 -1.48 19.66
CA MET A 80 -9.37 -0.23 19.73
C MET A 80 -10.00 0.77 20.68
N THR A 81 -9.20 1.27 21.61
CA THR A 81 -9.52 2.43 22.45
C THR A 81 -9.68 3.69 21.59
N VAL A 82 -10.28 4.75 22.16
CA VAL A 82 -10.45 6.04 21.47
C VAL A 82 -9.10 6.61 21.02
N SER A 83 -8.06 6.52 21.85
CA SER A 83 -6.72 7.03 21.51
C SER A 83 -6.06 6.23 20.38
N GLU A 84 -6.25 4.91 20.33
CA GLU A 84 -5.70 4.07 19.27
C GLU A 84 -6.37 4.30 17.91
N ARG A 85 -7.60 4.82 17.91
CA ARG A 85 -8.34 5.17 16.68
C ARG A 85 -7.82 6.41 15.99
N ILE A 86 -6.95 7.19 16.64
CA ILE A 86 -6.31 8.38 16.07
C ILE A 86 -4.85 8.06 15.80
N ASP A 87 -4.57 7.55 14.59
CA ASP A 87 -3.21 7.22 14.16
C ASP A 87 -2.48 8.48 13.69
N VAL A 88 -1.73 9.10 14.60
CA VAL A 88 -0.87 10.27 14.32
C VAL A 88 0.38 9.94 13.50
N PHE A 89 0.66 8.68 13.20
CA PHE A 89 1.78 8.29 12.32
C PHE A 89 1.28 8.07 10.89
N GLY A 90 0.14 7.40 10.72
CA GLY A 90 -0.48 7.11 9.43
C GLY A 90 -1.49 8.14 8.94
N GLY A 91 -1.83 9.12 9.78
CA GLY A 91 -2.82 10.17 9.47
C GLY A 91 -4.21 9.59 9.22
N THR A 92 -4.66 8.68 10.08
CA THR A 92 -5.96 8.02 9.93
C THR A 92 -6.77 8.11 11.22
N ILE A 93 -8.06 8.41 11.08
CA ILE A 93 -9.05 8.33 12.14
C ILE A 93 -9.97 7.15 11.82
N CYS A 94 -10.09 6.20 12.75
CA CYS A 94 -10.85 4.98 12.57
C CYS A 94 -12.19 5.04 13.32
N LEU A 95 -13.30 5.05 12.60
CA LEU A 95 -14.63 4.93 13.21
C LEU A 95 -15.20 3.52 13.00
N ASN A 96 -15.80 2.94 14.04
CA ASN A 96 -16.55 1.72 13.84
C ASN A 96 -17.94 2.05 13.29
N PRO A 97 -18.30 1.57 12.09
CA PRO A 97 -19.60 1.84 11.51
C PRO A 97 -20.83 1.34 12.29
N THR A 98 -20.67 0.35 13.17
CA THR A 98 -21.79 -0.17 13.97
C THR A 98 -22.05 0.64 15.23
N TRP A 99 -21.15 1.57 15.56
CA TRP A 99 -21.28 2.44 16.72
C TRP A 99 -22.35 3.50 16.53
N THR A 100 -22.81 4.02 17.67
CA THR A 100 -23.74 5.15 17.70
C THR A 100 -23.03 6.44 17.28
N PRO A 101 -23.76 7.45 16.78
CA PRO A 101 -23.18 8.75 16.43
C PRO A 101 -22.46 9.43 17.61
N THR A 102 -22.92 9.22 18.85
CA THR A 102 -22.23 9.74 20.05
C THR A 102 -20.87 9.09 20.26
N GLN A 103 -20.72 7.79 20.01
CA GLN A 103 -19.41 7.12 20.09
C GLN A 103 -18.47 7.59 18.97
N TRP A 104 -18.98 7.95 17.79
CA TRP A 104 -18.15 8.62 16.77
C TRP A 104 -17.73 10.01 17.21
N LEU A 105 -18.64 10.75 17.85
CA LEU A 105 -18.38 12.07 18.41
C LEU A 105 -17.23 12.03 19.41
N ASP A 106 -17.20 11.05 20.31
CA ASP A 106 -16.12 10.87 21.30
C ASP A 106 -14.74 10.74 20.63
N VAL A 107 -14.65 9.99 19.52
CA VAL A 107 -13.39 9.84 18.76
C VAL A 107 -13.01 11.14 18.06
N LEU A 108 -13.97 11.83 17.46
CA LEU A 108 -13.71 13.08 16.73
C LEU A 108 -13.32 14.22 17.67
N GLN A 109 -13.94 14.30 18.85
CA GLN A 109 -13.58 15.29 19.89
C GLN A 109 -12.21 15.03 20.50
N ALA A 110 -11.73 13.78 20.52
CA ALA A 110 -10.40 13.44 20.98
C ALA A 110 -9.27 13.91 20.03
N VAL A 111 -9.61 14.38 18.81
CA VAL A 111 -8.64 15.01 17.91
C VAL A 111 -8.35 16.44 18.37
N THR A 112 -7.12 16.66 18.82
CA THR A 112 -6.66 17.94 19.35
C THR A 112 -5.66 18.61 18.39
N PRO A 113 -5.42 19.93 18.52
CA PRO A 113 -4.32 20.59 17.81
C PRO A 113 -2.96 19.90 18.01
N ALA A 114 -2.69 19.37 19.21
CA ALA A 114 -1.46 18.63 19.49
C ALA A 114 -1.35 17.34 18.65
N SER A 115 -2.47 16.65 18.39
CA SER A 115 -2.53 15.49 17.50
C SER A 115 -2.24 15.88 16.04
N MET A 116 -2.72 17.05 15.59
CA MET A 116 -2.44 17.60 14.25
C MET A 116 -0.96 17.93 14.07
N ASP A 117 -0.36 18.57 15.09
CA ASP A 117 1.06 18.90 15.09
C ASP A 117 1.92 17.62 15.13
N ALA A 118 1.51 16.62 15.92
CA ALA A 118 2.18 15.32 15.96
C ALA A 118 2.16 14.65 14.58
N LEU A 119 1.02 14.64 13.89
CA LEU A 119 0.92 14.11 12.54
C LEU A 119 1.85 14.83 11.56
N SER A 120 1.84 16.16 11.58
CA SER A 120 2.69 16.97 10.69
C SER A 120 4.18 16.74 10.94
N ARG A 121 4.59 16.65 12.21
CA ARG A 121 5.97 16.29 12.59
C ARG A 121 6.33 14.90 12.12
N ASN A 122 5.47 13.90 12.38
CA ASN A 122 5.72 12.51 12.00
C ASN A 122 5.84 12.34 10.49
N GLN A 123 4.97 12.97 9.70
CA GLN A 123 5.05 12.97 8.23
C GLN A 123 6.35 13.61 7.75
N THR A 124 6.74 14.76 8.31
CA THR A 124 8.00 15.43 7.96
C THR A 124 9.22 14.55 8.26
N VAL A 125 9.25 13.95 9.45
CA VAL A 125 10.34 13.06 9.87
C VAL A 125 10.42 11.82 8.99
N LEU A 126 9.26 11.23 8.63
CA LEU A 126 9.20 10.06 7.77
C LEU A 126 9.70 10.37 6.36
N SER A 127 9.21 11.46 5.75
CA SER A 127 9.63 11.87 4.41
C SER A 127 11.12 12.12 4.35
N ARG A 128 11.68 12.85 5.33
CA ARG A 128 13.12 13.08 5.43
C ARG A 128 13.89 11.77 5.59
N GLY A 129 13.42 10.87 6.44
CA GLY A 129 14.06 9.57 6.64
C GLY A 129 14.08 8.74 5.36
N LEU A 130 12.97 8.70 4.61
CA LEU A 130 12.90 8.02 3.32
C LEU A 130 13.80 8.69 2.27
N GLU A 131 13.86 10.02 2.24
CA GLU A 131 14.80 10.75 1.38
C GLU A 131 16.25 10.36 1.69
N THR A 132 16.64 10.33 2.97
CA THR A 132 17.99 9.90 3.39
C THR A 132 18.29 8.47 2.93
N LEU A 133 17.34 7.54 3.08
CA LEU A 133 17.52 6.16 2.63
C LEU A 133 17.59 6.02 1.11
N HIS A 134 16.85 6.84 0.35
CA HIS A 134 16.91 6.83 -1.11
C HIS A 134 18.16 7.54 -1.67
N SER A 135 18.69 8.52 -0.94
CA SER A 135 19.94 9.20 -1.27
C SER A 135 21.18 8.50 -0.70
N ASP A 136 21.01 7.34 -0.06
CA ASP A 136 22.09 6.60 0.57
C ASP A 136 23.20 6.28 -0.44
N THR A 137 24.44 6.61 -0.06
CA THR A 137 25.64 6.34 -0.87
C THR A 137 26.51 5.23 -0.29
N THR A 138 26.19 4.74 0.91
CA THR A 138 26.96 3.69 1.60
C THR A 138 26.81 2.32 0.92
N GLY A 139 25.78 2.16 0.09
CA GLY A 139 25.59 1.01 -0.80
C GLY A 139 25.12 -0.28 -0.10
N TRP A 140 24.67 -0.19 1.15
CA TRP A 140 23.99 -1.31 1.80
C TRP A 140 22.54 -1.45 1.32
N LEU A 141 21.89 -0.32 0.98
CA LEU A 141 20.66 -0.31 0.22
C LEU A 141 20.99 -0.31 -1.28
N PRO A 142 20.37 -1.20 -2.07
CA PRO A 142 20.48 -1.14 -3.51
C PRO A 142 19.90 0.17 -4.07
N ASN A 143 20.52 0.68 -5.13
CA ASN A 143 19.94 1.78 -5.90
C ASN A 143 18.54 1.40 -6.40
N ASN A 144 17.61 2.35 -6.43
CA ASN A 144 16.23 2.13 -6.86
C ASN A 144 15.46 1.14 -5.95
N THR A 145 15.70 1.21 -4.64
CA THR A 145 14.91 0.49 -3.63
C THR A 145 13.70 1.31 -3.21
N ARG A 146 12.52 0.69 -3.17
CA ARG A 146 11.31 1.30 -2.62
C ARG A 146 11.00 0.71 -1.25
N ILE A 147 10.87 1.54 -0.23
CA ILE A 147 10.48 1.11 1.11
C ILE A 147 8.97 1.28 1.27
N ILE A 148 8.29 0.23 1.71
CA ILE A 148 6.82 0.15 1.79
C ILE A 148 6.41 -0.43 3.14
N ARG A 149 5.33 0.12 3.72
CA ARG A 149 4.67 -0.48 4.88
C ARG A 149 3.86 -1.71 4.46
N GLY A 150 4.14 -2.85 5.06
CA GLY A 150 3.36 -4.07 4.93
C GLY A 150 2.03 -4.00 5.69
N TYR A 151 1.09 -4.87 5.33
CA TYR A 151 -0.25 -4.88 5.92
C TYR A 151 -0.27 -5.18 7.41
N SER A 152 0.66 -6.02 7.88
CA SER A 152 0.72 -6.39 9.29
C SER A 152 1.35 -5.33 10.19
N CYS A 153 2.08 -4.38 9.61
CA CYS A 153 2.86 -3.38 10.33
C CYS A 153 2.02 -2.13 10.60
N SER A 154 1.95 -1.68 11.85
CA SER A 154 1.35 -0.39 12.18
C SER A 154 2.16 0.79 11.62
N SER A 155 1.54 1.95 11.45
CA SER A 155 2.24 3.16 10.99
C SER A 155 3.36 3.58 11.94
N ALA A 156 3.15 3.40 13.26
CA ALA A 156 4.15 3.69 14.28
C ALA A 156 5.38 2.77 14.20
N GLU A 157 5.16 1.45 14.05
CA GLU A 157 6.24 0.48 13.86
C GLU A 157 7.03 0.74 12.58
N TYR A 158 6.32 1.05 11.48
CA TYR A 158 6.94 1.43 10.22
C TYR A 158 7.85 2.64 10.37
N HIS A 159 7.35 3.69 11.02
CA HIS A 159 8.11 4.91 11.28
C HIS A 159 9.37 4.65 12.10
N GLY A 160 9.24 3.91 13.20
CA GLY A 160 10.37 3.52 14.03
C GLY A 160 11.40 2.67 13.28
N CYS A 161 10.96 1.80 12.38
CA CYS A 161 11.85 0.99 11.54
C CYS A 161 12.64 1.84 10.54
N VAL A 162 11.97 2.77 9.85
CA VAL A 162 12.63 3.71 8.93
C VAL A 162 13.69 4.52 9.67
N LEU A 163 13.39 5.02 10.86
CA LEU A 163 14.35 5.76 11.67
C LEU A 163 15.57 4.92 12.09
N ARG A 164 15.37 3.64 12.46
CA ARG A 164 16.49 2.73 12.74
C ARG A 164 17.37 2.49 11.52
N MET A 165 16.76 2.34 10.34
CA MET A 165 17.50 2.21 9.08
C MET A 165 18.34 3.47 8.80
N VAL A 166 17.78 4.67 9.01
CA VAL A 166 18.50 5.94 8.85
C VAL A 166 19.66 6.05 9.83
N SER A 167 19.45 5.72 11.11
CA SER A 167 20.52 5.72 12.10
C SER A 167 21.67 4.78 11.70
N TYR A 168 21.34 3.62 11.15
CA TYR A 168 22.34 2.69 10.65
C TYR A 168 23.12 3.22 9.44
N THR A 169 22.45 3.89 8.49
CA THR A 169 23.14 4.58 7.39
C THR A 169 24.16 5.59 7.91
N HIS A 170 23.80 6.41 8.89
CA HIS A 170 24.73 7.39 9.47
C HIS A 170 25.89 6.74 10.22
N LEU A 171 25.69 5.59 10.87
CA LEU A 171 26.79 4.85 11.49
C LEU A 171 27.82 4.41 10.44
N LEU A 172 27.36 3.89 9.30
CA LEU A 172 28.24 3.47 8.20
C LEU A 172 29.00 4.65 7.56
N GLU A 173 28.37 5.82 7.46
CA GLU A 173 29.06 7.05 6.98
C GLU A 173 30.13 7.53 7.96
N SER A 174 29.89 7.36 9.27
CA SER A 174 30.81 7.85 10.32
C SER A 174 32.07 6.99 10.49
N ASP A 175 31.98 5.68 10.21
CA ASP A 175 33.12 4.77 10.31
C ASP A 175 34.12 4.92 9.14
N ASP A 176 33.74 5.61 8.05
CA ASP A 176 34.60 5.83 6.87
C ASP A 176 35.58 7.03 7.03
N VAL A 177 35.66 7.63 8.23
CA VAL A 177 36.63 8.71 8.54
C VAL A 177 37.95 8.16 9.14
N GLY A 178 38.10 6.83 9.27
CA GLY A 178 39.19 6.24 10.08
C GLY A 178 40.03 5.10 9.49
N PHE A 179 39.77 4.60 8.28
CA PHE A 179 40.56 3.48 7.74
C PHE A 179 41.63 3.95 6.75
N VAL A 180 42.87 3.97 7.26
CA VAL A 180 44.12 4.04 6.49
C VAL A 180 44.06 3.02 5.36
N ARG A 181 43.93 3.52 4.14
CA ARG A 181 44.12 2.81 2.87
C ARG A 181 45.59 2.34 2.80
N ASN A 182 45.86 1.13 3.28
CA ASN A 182 47.10 0.42 2.96
C ASN A 182 46.78 -0.83 2.11
N ASP A 183 47.24 -0.73 0.88
CA ASP A 183 47.77 -1.76 -0.01
C ASP A 183 46.88 -2.86 -0.63
N THR A 184 46.80 -2.73 -1.96
CA THR A 184 46.86 -3.80 -2.96
C THR A 184 45.83 -4.92 -2.88
N GLN A 185 44.59 -4.58 -3.19
CA GLN A 185 43.78 -5.44 -4.06
C GLN A 185 43.17 -4.59 -5.18
N THR A 186 43.56 -4.96 -6.39
CA THR A 186 43.01 -4.54 -7.68
C THR A 186 41.50 -4.33 -7.56
N PRO A 187 40.93 -3.23 -8.07
CA PRO A 187 39.48 -3.08 -8.10
C PRO A 187 38.94 -4.12 -9.07
N ALA A 188 38.51 -5.26 -8.54
CA ALA A 188 37.61 -6.15 -9.23
C ALA A 188 36.41 -5.28 -9.63
N SER A 189 36.24 -5.14 -10.95
CA SER A 189 35.12 -4.52 -11.64
C SER A 189 33.89 -4.53 -10.74
N ARG A 190 33.60 -3.37 -10.12
CA ARG A 190 32.26 -3.10 -9.57
C ARG A 190 31.36 -3.18 -10.78
N ASN A 191 30.76 -4.34 -10.98
CA ASN A 191 29.57 -4.48 -11.77
C ASN A 191 28.53 -3.61 -11.05
N THR A 192 28.51 -2.32 -11.38
CA THR A 192 27.34 -1.50 -11.19
C THR A 192 26.22 -2.30 -11.86
N PRO A 193 25.20 -2.76 -11.11
CA PRO A 193 24.08 -3.42 -11.74
C PRO A 193 23.57 -2.44 -12.79
N THR A 194 23.63 -2.89 -14.04
CA THR A 194 23.02 -2.20 -15.16
C THR A 194 21.59 -1.84 -14.75
N THR A 195 21.14 -0.67 -15.18
CA THR A 195 19.84 -0.03 -14.97
C THR A 195 18.61 -0.87 -15.38
N GLU A 196 18.79 -2.17 -15.64
CA GLU A 196 17.78 -3.15 -16.04
C GLU A 196 17.24 -3.98 -14.86
N ASP A 197 17.89 -3.97 -13.69
CA ASP A 197 17.33 -4.60 -12.50
C ASP A 197 16.22 -3.69 -11.94
N GLY A 198 14.96 -4.06 -12.24
CA GLY A 198 13.77 -3.32 -11.84
C GLY A 198 13.72 -2.99 -10.34
N THR A 199 12.98 -1.93 -9.98
CA THR A 199 12.83 -1.44 -8.60
C THR A 199 12.50 -2.57 -7.62
N ILE A 200 13.39 -2.81 -6.64
CA ILE A 200 13.14 -3.79 -5.58
C ILE A 200 12.40 -3.12 -4.44
N SER A 201 11.33 -3.77 -3.96
CA SER A 201 10.56 -3.28 -2.84
C SER A 201 10.97 -3.96 -1.53
N ILE A 202 11.29 -3.17 -0.51
CA ILE A 202 11.43 -3.62 0.88
C ILE A 202 10.10 -3.38 1.58
N VAL A 203 9.47 -4.46 2.04
CA VAL A 203 8.18 -4.44 2.74
C VAL A 203 8.40 -4.66 4.22
N ILE A 204 8.11 -3.65 5.03
CA ILE A 204 8.27 -3.71 6.48
C ILE A 204 6.99 -4.28 7.10
N GLU A 205 7.11 -5.40 7.79
CA GLU A 205 6.01 -6.16 8.41
C GLU A 205 6.11 -6.11 9.94
N SER A 206 5.06 -6.54 10.65
CA SER A 206 5.13 -6.64 12.10
C SER A 206 6.21 -7.63 12.54
N PRO A 207 6.77 -7.48 13.75
CA PRO A 207 7.80 -8.39 14.26
C PRO A 207 7.27 -9.83 14.42
N GLN A 208 5.97 -10.00 14.64
CA GLN A 208 5.37 -11.34 14.72
C GLN A 208 5.26 -12.00 13.34
N SER A 209 5.04 -11.20 12.29
CA SER A 209 4.84 -11.69 10.92
C SER A 209 6.16 -11.98 10.20
N CYS A 210 7.23 -11.27 10.55
CA CYS A 210 8.52 -11.40 9.90
C CYS A 210 9.65 -11.21 10.92
N ARG A 211 10.36 -12.30 11.26
CA ARG A 211 11.52 -12.26 12.19
C ARG A 211 12.88 -12.14 11.50
N ARG A 212 12.92 -12.34 10.19
CA ARG A 212 14.14 -12.34 9.36
C ARG A 212 13.78 -11.90 7.95
N ALA A 213 14.75 -11.39 7.20
CA ALA A 213 14.53 -11.02 5.80
C ALA A 213 14.09 -12.23 4.94
N VAL A 214 12.99 -12.08 4.21
CA VAL A 214 12.42 -13.14 3.35
C VAL A 214 12.01 -12.55 2.00
N VAL A 215 12.31 -13.26 0.92
CA VAL A 215 11.89 -12.88 -0.45
C VAL A 215 10.49 -13.41 -0.73
N THR A 216 9.61 -12.58 -1.29
CA THR A 216 8.27 -12.97 -1.75
C THR A 216 8.31 -13.54 -3.16
N ALA A 217 7.24 -14.24 -3.55
CA ALA A 217 7.08 -14.71 -4.93
C ALA A 217 7.09 -13.55 -5.95
N GLN A 218 6.62 -12.37 -5.56
CA GLN A 218 6.62 -11.15 -6.37
C GLN A 218 7.97 -10.42 -6.39
N GLY A 219 9.03 -10.98 -5.79
CA GLY A 219 10.36 -10.36 -5.80
C GLY A 219 10.54 -9.17 -4.86
N SER A 220 9.71 -9.05 -3.82
CA SER A 220 9.91 -8.08 -2.74
C SER A 220 10.67 -8.71 -1.57
N ILE A 221 11.41 -7.92 -0.79
CA ILE A 221 12.07 -8.36 0.44
C ILE A 221 11.22 -7.93 1.63
N ARG A 222 10.65 -8.88 2.36
CA ARG A 222 9.95 -8.63 3.62
C ARG A 222 10.95 -8.59 4.76
N VAL A 223 10.86 -7.56 5.60
CA VAL A 223 11.67 -7.40 6.83
C VAL A 223 10.77 -7.11 8.01
N GLY A 224 11.17 -7.53 9.20
CA GLY A 224 10.44 -7.24 10.43
C GLY A 224 10.73 -5.83 10.92
N SER A 225 9.69 -5.10 11.33
CA SER A 225 9.86 -3.78 11.93
C SER A 225 10.73 -3.83 13.18
N GLY A 226 10.71 -4.94 13.94
CA GLY A 226 11.53 -5.13 15.15
C GLY A 226 13.01 -5.42 14.89
N MET A 227 13.44 -5.58 13.64
CA MET A 227 14.86 -5.80 13.32
C MET A 227 15.66 -4.50 13.51
N ASP A 228 16.93 -4.64 13.87
CA ASP A 228 17.85 -3.51 13.87
C ASP A 228 18.34 -3.19 12.45
N GLY A 229 18.96 -2.03 12.27
CA GLY A 229 19.41 -1.59 10.94
C GLY A 229 20.48 -2.51 10.34
N HIS A 230 21.32 -3.13 11.17
CA HIS A 230 22.38 -4.05 10.71
C HIS A 230 21.78 -5.36 10.17
N ASP A 231 20.86 -5.97 10.90
CA ASP A 231 20.14 -7.18 10.51
C ASP A 231 19.31 -6.96 9.25
N ILE A 232 18.68 -5.78 9.13
CA ILE A 232 17.98 -5.37 7.91
C ILE A 232 18.98 -5.27 6.76
N GLY A 233 20.10 -4.56 6.93
CA GLY A 233 21.07 -4.35 5.86
C GLY A 233 21.74 -5.64 5.40
N SER A 234 22.16 -6.49 6.33
CA SER A 234 22.70 -7.82 6.05
C SER A 234 21.67 -8.70 5.34
N GLY A 235 20.44 -8.73 5.84
CA GLY A 235 19.34 -9.49 5.25
C GLY A 235 18.99 -9.04 3.83
N VAL A 236 18.92 -7.73 3.58
CA VAL A 236 18.65 -7.16 2.25
C VAL A 236 19.78 -7.53 1.29
N LYS A 237 21.03 -7.34 1.68
CA LYS A 237 22.19 -7.67 0.83
C LYS A 237 22.25 -9.15 0.47
N GLN A 238 21.99 -10.04 1.43
CA GLN A 238 21.97 -11.48 1.20
C GLN A 238 20.85 -11.91 0.23
N ARG A 239 19.71 -11.23 0.29
CA ARG A 239 18.49 -11.60 -0.44
C ARG A 239 18.28 -10.85 -1.75
N TYR A 240 19.08 -9.81 -2.01
CA TYR A 240 18.94 -8.94 -3.17
C TYR A 240 18.84 -9.71 -4.49
N HIS A 241 19.83 -10.55 -4.81
CA HIS A 241 19.85 -11.27 -6.08
C HIS A 241 18.67 -12.27 -6.22
N GLN A 242 18.22 -12.85 -5.11
CA GLN A 242 17.04 -13.72 -5.09
C GLN A 242 15.76 -12.92 -5.39
N ALA A 243 15.63 -11.74 -4.78
CA ALA A 243 14.51 -10.82 -5.01
C ALA A 243 14.51 -10.28 -6.45
N ALA A 244 15.67 -9.87 -6.97
CA ALA A 244 15.83 -9.40 -8.35
C ALA A 244 15.43 -10.49 -9.36
N ALA A 245 15.87 -11.73 -9.15
CA ALA A 245 15.51 -12.85 -10.01
C ALA A 245 14.01 -13.14 -9.99
N ALA A 246 13.39 -13.17 -8.81
CA ALA A 246 11.95 -13.37 -8.66
C ALA A 246 11.13 -12.22 -9.27
N ASN A 247 11.58 -10.96 -9.12
CA ASN A 247 10.92 -9.80 -9.71
C ASN A 247 10.94 -9.84 -11.25
N ARG A 248 12.08 -10.24 -11.83
CA ARG A 248 12.19 -10.44 -13.29
C ARG A 248 11.30 -11.56 -13.81
N ASP A 249 11.18 -12.67 -13.06
CA ASP A 249 10.26 -13.76 -13.41
C ASP A 249 8.80 -13.30 -13.36
N GLU A 250 8.39 -12.58 -12.32
CA GLU A 250 7.02 -12.07 -12.21
C GLU A 250 6.71 -11.02 -13.29
N THR A 251 7.66 -10.12 -13.60
CA THR A 251 7.50 -9.15 -14.69
C THR A 251 7.31 -9.86 -16.02
N ARG A 252 8.11 -10.89 -16.31
CA ARG A 252 7.96 -11.70 -17.51
C ARG A 252 6.60 -12.41 -17.57
N LYS A 253 6.10 -12.93 -16.45
CA LYS A 253 4.77 -13.55 -16.38
C LYS A 253 3.66 -12.54 -16.66
N LEU A 254 3.76 -11.34 -16.12
CA LEU A 254 2.78 -10.26 -16.37
C LEU A 254 2.79 -9.83 -17.84
N ASP A 255 3.96 -9.72 -18.45
CA ASP A 255 4.09 -9.42 -19.88
C ASP A 255 3.45 -10.51 -20.74
N GLN A 256 3.68 -11.79 -20.42
CA GLN A 256 3.04 -12.91 -21.10
C GLN A 256 1.53 -12.88 -20.98
N VAL A 257 1.00 -12.60 -19.78
CA VAL A 257 -0.45 -12.46 -19.56
C VAL A 257 -1.01 -11.27 -20.35
N SER A 258 -0.30 -10.15 -20.41
CA SER A 258 -0.72 -8.97 -21.19
C SER A 258 -0.78 -9.29 -22.69
N VAL A 259 0.21 -10.00 -23.22
CA VAL A 259 0.20 -10.50 -24.60
C VAL A 259 -0.96 -11.47 -24.81
N GLY A 260 -1.18 -12.42 -23.89
CA GLY A 260 -2.29 -13.36 -23.94
C GLY A 260 -3.66 -12.67 -23.96
N PHE A 261 -3.85 -11.63 -23.13
CA PHE A 261 -5.08 -10.84 -23.17
C PHE A 261 -5.30 -10.20 -24.54
N ALA A 262 -4.27 -9.56 -25.11
CA ALA A 262 -4.37 -8.95 -26.43
C ALA A 262 -4.70 -9.98 -27.52
N SER A 263 -4.06 -11.16 -27.48
CA SER A 263 -4.32 -12.26 -28.42
C SER A 263 -5.77 -12.76 -28.32
N VAL A 264 -6.27 -13.04 -27.11
CA VAL A 264 -7.66 -13.50 -26.91
C VAL A 264 -8.65 -12.40 -27.31
N GLN A 265 -8.38 -11.14 -26.98
CA GLN A 265 -9.25 -10.02 -27.39
C GLN A 265 -9.37 -9.92 -28.90
N ASN A 266 -8.26 -9.98 -29.62
CA ASN A 266 -8.24 -9.92 -31.08
C ASN A 266 -8.94 -11.13 -31.70
N ARG A 267 -8.64 -12.34 -31.19
CA ARG A 267 -9.16 -13.61 -31.71
C ARG A 267 -10.67 -13.71 -31.57
N PHE A 268 -11.20 -13.43 -30.39
CA PHE A 268 -12.62 -13.55 -30.08
C PHE A 268 -13.39 -12.24 -30.28
N ARG A 269 -12.74 -11.20 -30.83
CA ARG A 269 -13.28 -9.84 -31.02
C ARG A 269 -13.91 -9.27 -29.75
N LEU A 270 -13.27 -9.53 -28.61
CA LEU A 270 -13.74 -9.05 -27.31
C LEU A 270 -13.26 -7.62 -27.10
N GLU A 271 -14.19 -6.73 -26.76
CA GLU A 271 -13.87 -5.33 -26.47
C GLU A 271 -12.92 -5.20 -25.26
N ARG A 272 -13.14 -6.01 -24.21
CA ARG A 272 -12.32 -5.97 -23.00
C ARG A 272 -12.30 -7.28 -22.24
N ILE A 273 -11.11 -7.73 -21.87
CA ILE A 273 -10.91 -8.77 -20.85
C ILE A 273 -10.33 -8.09 -19.61
N ARG A 274 -10.81 -8.46 -18.42
CA ARG A 274 -10.31 -7.92 -17.15
C ARG A 274 -10.26 -8.98 -16.08
N LYS A 275 -9.19 -8.95 -15.29
CA LYS A 275 -9.18 -9.57 -13.97
C LYS A 275 -10.02 -8.71 -13.02
N MET A 276 -10.92 -9.33 -12.27
CA MET A 276 -11.66 -8.63 -11.22
C MET A 276 -10.72 -8.31 -10.04
N GLU A 277 -10.84 -7.12 -9.43
CA GLU A 277 -9.93 -6.63 -8.38
C GLU A 277 -9.82 -7.56 -7.14
N HIS A 278 -10.83 -8.40 -6.89
CA HIS A 278 -10.86 -9.35 -5.78
C HIS A 278 -10.68 -10.81 -6.21
N SER A 279 -10.20 -11.03 -7.43
CA SER A 279 -9.95 -12.37 -7.94
C SER A 279 -8.74 -12.99 -7.24
N ILE A 280 -8.95 -14.13 -6.58
CA ILE A 280 -7.89 -14.98 -5.99
C ILE A 280 -7.03 -15.68 -7.04
N VAL A 281 -7.35 -15.50 -8.33
CA VAL A 281 -6.68 -16.17 -9.43
C VAL A 281 -5.27 -15.61 -9.59
N THR A 282 -4.27 -16.49 -9.57
CA THR A 282 -2.86 -16.10 -9.71
C THR A 282 -2.51 -15.71 -11.15
N THR A 283 -1.39 -15.03 -11.36
CA THR A 283 -0.89 -14.68 -12.69
C THR A 283 -0.72 -15.95 -13.55
N ASP A 284 -0.19 -17.02 -12.98
CA ASP A 284 -0.04 -18.32 -13.66
C ASP A 284 -1.40 -18.92 -14.06
N GLN A 285 -2.39 -18.90 -13.17
CA GLN A 285 -3.73 -19.40 -13.49
C GLN A 285 -4.42 -18.57 -14.58
N ILE A 286 -4.19 -17.27 -14.63
CA ILE A 286 -4.69 -16.42 -15.72
C ILE A 286 -4.04 -16.82 -17.04
N ARG A 287 -2.71 -16.97 -17.05
CA ARG A 287 -1.97 -17.38 -18.24
C ARG A 287 -2.49 -18.71 -18.76
N ASP A 288 -2.56 -19.74 -17.90
CA ASP A 288 -3.02 -21.07 -18.29
C ASP A 288 -4.48 -21.04 -18.83
N CYS A 289 -5.34 -20.17 -18.29
CA CYS A 289 -6.69 -19.96 -18.82
C CYS A 289 -6.69 -19.28 -20.21
N LEU A 290 -5.83 -18.28 -20.42
CA LEU A 290 -5.71 -17.60 -21.71
C LEU A 290 -5.18 -18.55 -22.79
N ASP A 291 -4.17 -19.36 -22.45
CA ASP A 291 -3.59 -20.35 -23.36
C ASP A 291 -4.65 -21.38 -23.80
N ARG A 292 -5.41 -21.93 -22.84
CA ARG A 292 -6.53 -22.85 -23.15
C ARG A 292 -7.62 -22.22 -24.01
N LEU A 293 -7.92 -20.93 -23.82
CA LEU A 293 -8.91 -20.24 -24.65
C LEU A 293 -8.41 -20.09 -26.10
N LEU A 294 -7.12 -19.81 -26.29
CA LEU A 294 -6.53 -19.75 -27.62
C LEU A 294 -6.53 -21.12 -28.30
N GLU A 295 -6.16 -22.19 -27.58
CA GLU A 295 -6.21 -23.57 -28.09
C GLU A 295 -7.62 -23.98 -28.54
N LEU A 296 -8.66 -23.62 -27.78
CA LEU A 296 -10.06 -23.90 -28.15
C LEU A 296 -10.49 -23.13 -29.40
N GLY A 297 -9.98 -21.91 -29.60
CA GLY A 297 -10.25 -21.11 -30.80
C GLY A 297 -9.69 -21.76 -32.07
N ASP A 298 -8.54 -22.44 -31.96
CA ASP A 298 -7.88 -23.08 -33.11
C ASP A 298 -8.57 -24.37 -33.54
N ILE A 299 -9.21 -25.09 -32.61
CA ILE A 299 -10.00 -26.30 -32.93
C ILE A 299 -11.25 -25.94 -33.75
N HIS A 300 -11.93 -24.84 -33.45
CA HIS A 300 -13.15 -24.44 -34.16
C HIS A 300 -12.92 -23.82 -35.53
N GLU A 301 -11.75 -23.24 -35.80
CA GLU A 301 -11.42 -22.79 -37.17
C GLU A 301 -11.13 -23.95 -38.11
N HIS A 302 -10.50 -25.03 -37.62
CA HIS A 302 -10.27 -26.22 -38.43
C HIS A 302 -11.54 -27.04 -38.73
N GLU A 303 -12.61 -26.90 -37.93
CA GLU A 303 -13.91 -27.51 -38.24
C GLU A 303 -14.75 -26.72 -39.27
N HIS A 304 -14.43 -25.44 -39.49
CA HIS A 304 -15.14 -24.59 -40.46
C HIS A 304 -14.47 -24.52 -41.85
N GLU A 305 -13.27 -25.08 -41.99
CA GLU A 305 -12.55 -25.20 -43.28
C GLU A 305 -12.78 -26.54 -44.00
N HIS A 306 -13.62 -27.43 -43.45
CA HIS A 306 -14.07 -28.68 -44.07
C HIS A 306 -15.57 -28.66 -44.40
#